data_AF-A0A3D8HH62-F1
#
_entry.id   AF-A0A3D8HH62-F1
#
_cell.length_a   1.000
_cell.length_b   1.000
_cell.length_c   1.000
_cell.angle_alpha   90.00
_cell.angle_beta   90.00
_cell.angle_gamma   90.00
#
_symmetry.space_group_name_H-M   'P 1'
#
loop_
_entity.id
_entity.type
_entity.pdbx_description
1 polymer ?
#
loop_
_entity_poly.entity_id
_entity_poly.type
_entity_poly.pdbx_seq_one_letter_code
_entity_poly.pdbx_strand_id
1 'polypeptide(L)' 'MATLFDCSTDNIGLHLKNIFKEGELDEISVTESFSVTAFDGKNYNTKHYNLDAIIAVGYRINSKRATAF' A
#
# COMPACT_ATOMS: atom_id res chain seq x y z
N MET A 1 4.97 4.67 1.17
CA MET A 1 5.08 3.25 1.59
C MET A 1 6.44 2.64 1.24
N ALA A 2 6.87 2.65 -0.04
CA ALA A 2 8.20 2.19 -0.46
C ALA A 2 9.35 2.83 0.34
N THR A 3 9.38 4.17 0.42
CA THR A 3 10.34 4.91 1.25
C THR A 3 10.25 4.59 2.75
N LEU A 4 9.04 4.30 3.24
CA LEU A 4 8.80 3.99 4.66
C LEU A 4 9.43 2.65 5.04
N PHE A 5 9.38 1.65 4.17
CA PHE A 5 9.93 0.32 4.44
C PHE A 5 11.31 0.08 3.80
N ASP A 6 11.92 1.13 3.23
CA ASP A 6 13.20 1.05 2.51
C ASP A 6 13.20 -0.05 1.43
N CYS A 7 12.09 -0.13 0.69
CA CYS A 7 11.91 -1.13 -0.36
C CYS A 7 11.44 -0.48 -1.66
N SER A 8 11.49 -1.26 -2.73
CA SER A 8 11.00 -0.85 -4.04
C SER A 8 9.47 -0.86 -4.09
N THR A 9 8.91 -0.05 -4.99
CA THR A 9 7.45 0.02 -5.22
C THR A 9 6.89 -1.29 -5.78
N ASP A 10 7.69 -2.05 -6.55
CA ASP A 10 7.34 -3.39 -7.01
C ASP A 10 7.15 -4.36 -5.84
N ASN A 11 8.04 -4.33 -4.83
CA ASN A 11 7.95 -5.22 -3.68
C ASN A 11 6.71 -4.92 -2.83
N ILE A 12 6.37 -3.63 -2.65
CA ILE A 12 5.11 -3.21 -2.02
C ILE A 12 3.90 -3.81 -2.77
N GLY A 13 3.88 -3.68 -4.10
CA GLY A 13 2.79 -4.19 -4.93
C GLY A 13 2.66 -5.71 -4.87
N LEU A 14 3.79 -6.42 -4.82
CA LEU A 14 3.82 -7.88 -4.67
C LEU A 14 3.19 -8.33 -3.35
N HIS A 15 3.58 -7.71 -2.24
CA HIS A 15 3.03 -8.04 -0.92
C HIS A 15 1.55 -7.70 -0.81
N LEU A 16 1.12 -6.53 -1.30
CA LEU A 16 -0.30 -6.16 -1.36
C LEU A 16 -1.12 -7.20 -2.13
N LYS A 17 -0.64 -7.62 -3.30
CA LYS A 17 -1.32 -8.62 -4.12
C LYS A 17 -1.46 -9.96 -3.39
N ASN A 18 -0.43 -10.37 -2.66
CA ASN A 18 -0.47 -11.61 -1.88
C ASN A 18 -1.44 -11.52 -0.69
N ILE A 19 -1.42 -10.40 0.05
CA ILE A 19 -2.34 -10.14 1.16
C ILE A 19 -3.81 -10.23 0.69
N PHE A 20 -4.14 -9.60 -0.43
CA PHE A 20 -5.49 -9.67 -1.01
C PHE A 20 -5.83 -11.06 -1.53
N LYS A 21 -4.85 -11.77 -2.11
CA LYS A 21 -5.05 -13.15 -2.58
C LYS A 21 -5.27 -14.14 -1.43
N GLU A 22 -4.63 -13.91 -0.29
CA GLU A 22 -4.78 -14.71 0.93
C GLU A 22 -6.05 -14.35 1.72
N GLY A 23 -6.73 -13.26 1.35
CA GLY A 23 -7.95 -12.80 2.02
C GLY A 23 -7.71 -12.20 3.39
N GLU A 24 -6.46 -11.83 3.71
CA GLU A 24 -6.10 -11.18 4.98
C GLU A 24 -6.65 -9.77 5.08
N LEU A 25 -6.69 -9.05 3.95
CA LEU A 25 -7.34 -7.76 3.83
C LEU A 25 -8.23 -7.74 2.59
N ASP A 26 -9.30 -6.97 2.69
CA ASP A 26 -10.21 -6.72 1.59
C ASP A 26 -9.80 -5.46 0.84
N GLU A 27 -9.50 -5.57 -0.47
CA GLU A 27 -9.00 -4.45 -1.27
C GLU A 27 -9.96 -3.25 -1.24
N ILE A 28 -11.28 -3.48 -1.18
CA ILE A 28 -12.31 -2.44 -1.20
C ILE A 28 -12.37 -1.70 0.15
N SER A 29 -12.11 -2.41 1.24
CA SER A 29 -12.15 -1.85 2.60
C SER A 29 -10.88 -1.09 2.97
N VAL A 30 -9.74 -1.44 2.36
CA VAL A 30 -8.43 -0.84 2.68
C VAL A 30 -7.90 0.11 1.60
N THR A 31 -8.58 0.20 0.46
CA THR A 31 -8.15 1.03 -0.67
C THR A 31 -9.24 2.00 -1.10
N GLU A 32 -8.89 3.29 -1.15
CA GLU A 32 -9.74 4.32 -1.73
C GLU A 32 -9.09 4.86 -3.00
N SER A 33 -9.87 4.93 -4.09
CA SER A 33 -9.38 5.41 -5.39
C SER A 33 -9.61 6.91 -5.49
N PHE A 34 -8.54 7.69 -5.37
CA PHE A 34 -8.60 9.13 -5.56
C PHE A 34 -8.21 9.49 -6.99
N SER A 35 -9.09 10.26 -7.64
CA SER A 35 -8.73 10.93 -8.88
C SER A 35 -7.93 12.17 -8.54
N VAL A 36 -6.60 12.07 -8.61
CA VAL A 36 -5.71 13.22 -8.44
C VAL A 36 -5.42 13.79 -9.82
N THR A 37 -5.89 15.02 -10.06
CA THR A 37 -5.46 15.79 -11.22
C THR A 37 -4.04 16.25 -10.95
N ALA A 38 -3.07 15.65 -11.65
CA ALA A 38 -1.70 16.11 -11.54
C ALA A 38 -1.54 17.48 -12.19
N PHE A 39 -0.48 18.17 -11.79
CA PHE A 39 -0.10 19.49 -12.29
C PHE A 39 0.06 19.54 -13.83
N ASP A 40 0.28 18.40 -14.47
CA ASP A 40 0.37 18.22 -15.93
C ASP A 40 -1.00 18.12 -16.65
N GLY A 41 -2.11 18.33 -15.94
CA GLY A 41 -3.48 18.21 -16.48
C GLY A 41 -3.95 16.77 -16.71
N LYS A 42 -3.14 15.77 -16.34
CA LYS A 42 -3.47 14.34 -16.44
C LYS A 42 -4.11 13.84 -15.14
N ASN A 43 -5.22 13.12 -15.26
CA ASN A 43 -5.82 12.41 -14.14
C ASN A 43 -5.05 11.11 -13.90
N TYR A 44 -4.42 11.02 -12.73
CA TYR A 44 -3.83 9.78 -12.26
C TYR A 44 -4.78 9.17 -11.23
N ASN A 45 -5.20 7.94 -11.50
CA ASN A 45 -5.97 7.18 -10.54
C ASN A 45 -4.99 6.64 -9.48
N THR A 46 -4.97 7.29 -8.33
CA THR A 46 -4.04 6.95 -7.24
C THR A 46 -4.81 6.16 -6.19
N LYS A 47 -4.38 4.93 -5.95
CA LYS A 47 -4.89 4.09 -4.86
C LYS A 47 -4.26 4.57 -3.54
N HIS A 48 -5.09 5.02 -2.63
CA HIS A 48 -4.70 5.32 -1.25
C HIS A 48 -5.00 4.12 -0.38
N TYR A 49 -4.00 3.70 0.40
CA TYR A 49 -4.11 2.57 1.31
C TYR A 49 -4.26 3.07 2.75
N ASN A 50 -5.15 2.45 3.51
CA ASN A 50 -5.36 2.76 4.91
C ASN A 50 -4.20 2.24 5.79
N LEU A 51 -4.27 2.53 7.09
CA LEU A 51 -3.25 2.11 8.05
C LEU A 51 -3.09 0.58 8.12
N ASP A 52 -4.19 -0.18 8.06
CA ASP A 52 -4.15 -1.64 8.12
C ASP A 52 -3.34 -2.25 6.98
N ALA A 53 -3.52 -1.74 5.75
CA ALA A 53 -2.73 -2.16 4.60
C ALA A 53 -1.24 -1.82 4.75
N ILE A 54 -0.92 -0.65 5.31
CA ILE A 54 0.47 -0.24 5.58
C ILE A 54 1.11 -1.17 6.62
N ILE A 55 0.39 -1.49 7.69
CA ILE A 55 0.86 -2.37 8.77
C ILE A 55 1.04 -3.80 8.26
N ALA A 56 0.06 -4.35 7.53
CA ALA A 56 0.11 -5.72 7.02
C ALA A 56 1.31 -5.94 6.08
N VAL A 57 1.55 -5.00 5.16
CA VAL A 57 2.72 -5.04 4.29
C VAL A 57 4.01 -4.81 5.09
N GLY A 58 3.98 -3.90 6.06
CA GLY A 58 5.10 -3.67 6.96
C GLY A 58 5.54 -4.94 7.69
N TYR A 59 4.60 -5.73 8.21
CA TYR A 59 4.91 -6.99 8.87
C TYR A 59 5.61 -8.00 7.96
N ARG A 60 5.27 -8.01 6.67
CA ARG A 60 5.86 -8.92 5.66
C ARG A 60 7.23 -8.47 5.17
N ILE A 61 7.51 -7.16 5.14
CA ILE A 61 8.78 -6.61 4.66
C ILE A 61 9.77 -6.44 5.80
N ASN A 62 9.37 -5.70 6.85
CA ASN A 62 10.24 -5.36 7.97
C ASN A 62 9.41 -5.11 9.22
N SER A 63 9.20 -6.17 9.99
CA SER A 63 8.35 -6.15 11.18
C SER A 63 8.81 -5.13 12.23
N LYS A 64 10.12 -4.80 12.31
CA LYS A 64 10.62 -3.78 13.25
C LYS A 64 10.16 -2.36 12.90
N ARG A 65 10.11 -2.02 11.61
CA ARG A 65 9.57 -0.72 11.14
C ARG A 65 8.05 -0.68 11.23
N ALA A 66 7.39 -1.82 11.03
CA ALA A 66 5.94 -1.94 11.14
C ALA A 66 5.43 -1.74 12.58
N THR A 67 6.15 -2.25 13.59
CA THR A 67 5.79 -2.10 15.01
C THR A 67 6.06 -0.71 15.58
N ALA A 68 6.78 0.14 14.85
CA ALA A 68 7.09 1.50 15.28
C ALA A 68 6.04 2.54 14.82
N PHE A 69 4.95 2.07 14.23
CA PHE A 69 3.90 2.87 13.60
C PHE A 69 2.57 2.70 14.33
#